data_AF-A0A2H0ZV14-F1
#
_entry.id   AF-A0A2H0ZV14-F1
#
_cell.length_a   1.000
_cell.length_b   1.000
_cell.length_c   1.000
_cell.angle_alpha   90.00
_cell.angle_beta   90.00
_cell.angle_gamma   90.00
#
_symmetry.space_group_name_H-M   'P 1'
#
loop_
_entity.id
_entity.type
_entity.pdbx_description
1 polymer ?
#
loop_
_entity_poly.entity_id
_entity_poly.type
_entity_poly.pdbx_seq_one_letter_code
_entity_poly.pdbx_strand_id
1 'polypeptide(L)'
;MKIFVSSSDVPIGYVTPKFPAIFWPLGSTQPRYNESFLYYSIDIWKFTVYWVMIFFSGAYFLVGVAAFVSMNLRAYRERKIVPSKKKTVVVQSVIVAVSYLIVGASQGFLSGAIIALLLAAIYRAGALAMSTWIPFCWGMASILYHICSSYSTSSLLI
;
A
#
# COMPACT_ATOMS: atom_id res chain seq x y z
N MET A 1 18.18 -29.73 -14.52
CA MET A 1 16.73 -29.54 -14.33
C MET A 1 16.53 -28.34 -13.43
N LYS A 2 15.75 -27.33 -13.84
CA LYS A 2 15.35 -26.25 -12.93
C LYS A 2 14.27 -26.83 -12.02
N ILE A 3 14.64 -27.14 -10.78
CA ILE A 3 13.71 -27.56 -9.74
C ILE A 3 12.72 -26.40 -9.56
N PHE A 4 11.43 -26.69 -9.74
CA PHE A 4 10.40 -25.77 -9.29
C PHE A 4 10.52 -25.69 -7.78
N VAL A 5 10.83 -24.50 -7.27
CA VAL A 5 10.92 -24.28 -5.85
C VAL A 5 9.49 -24.24 -5.31
N SER A 6 9.01 -25.39 -4.85
CA SER A 6 7.70 -25.56 -4.24
C SER A 6 7.67 -24.90 -2.86
N SER A 7 6.51 -24.41 -2.42
CA SER A 7 6.37 -23.92 -1.04
C SER A 7 6.60 -25.01 0.02
N SER A 8 6.50 -26.28 -0.38
CA SER A 8 6.79 -27.44 0.47
C SER A 8 8.29 -27.78 0.55
N ASP A 9 9.09 -27.33 -0.42
CA ASP A 9 10.52 -27.65 -0.53
C ASP A 9 11.37 -26.43 -0.14
N VAL A 10 11.24 -26.01 1.12
CA VAL A 10 11.97 -24.86 1.67
C VAL A 10 13.48 -25.19 1.74
N PRO A 11 14.37 -24.36 1.18
CA PRO A 11 15.81 -24.59 1.26
C PRO A 11 16.33 -24.68 2.70
N ILE A 12 17.28 -25.60 2.94
CA ILE A 12 17.93 -25.77 4.25
C ILE A 12 18.68 -24.47 4.59
N GLY A 13 18.38 -23.88 5.75
CA GLY A 13 18.95 -22.59 6.17
C GLY A 13 18.15 -21.36 5.72
N TYR A 14 16.96 -21.53 5.17
CA TYR A 14 16.06 -20.41 4.83
C TYR A 14 15.74 -19.57 6.07
N VAL A 15 15.95 -18.26 5.94
CA VAL A 15 15.51 -17.24 6.88
C VAL A 15 14.60 -16.28 6.15
N THR A 16 13.53 -15.84 6.81
CA THR A 16 12.56 -14.93 6.21
C THR A 16 13.22 -13.59 5.90
N PRO A 17 13.09 -13.07 4.67
CA PRO A 17 13.77 -11.85 4.30
C PRO A 17 13.12 -10.65 5.00
N LYS A 18 13.93 -9.67 5.40
CA LYS A 18 13.44 -8.45 6.07
C LYS A 18 12.76 -7.54 5.05
N PHE A 19 11.54 -7.09 5.36
CA PHE A 19 10.81 -6.10 4.56
C PHE A 19 11.71 -4.87 4.28
N PRO A 20 11.75 -4.31 3.05
CA PRO A 20 10.90 -4.59 1.87
C PRO A 20 11.35 -5.75 0.97
N ALA A 21 12.57 -6.28 1.16
CA ALA A 21 13.18 -7.38 0.40
C ALA A 21 12.96 -7.37 -1.14
N ILE A 22 12.77 -6.18 -1.75
CA ILE A 22 12.69 -6.04 -3.21
C ILE A 22 14.09 -6.28 -3.77
N PHE A 23 14.21 -7.28 -4.65
CA PHE A 23 15.46 -7.61 -5.31
C PHE A 23 15.41 -7.27 -6.79
N TRP A 24 16.53 -6.90 -7.38
CA TRP A 24 16.61 -6.63 -8.82
C TRP A 24 16.72 -7.96 -9.60
N PRO A 25 15.80 -8.30 -10.52
CA PRO A 25 15.82 -9.59 -11.21
C PRO A 25 16.89 -9.68 -12.31
N LEU A 26 17.58 -8.58 -12.66
CA LEU A 26 18.65 -8.59 -13.65
C LEU A 26 19.98 -9.02 -13.00
N GLY A 27 20.11 -10.33 -12.82
CA GLY A 27 21.31 -10.96 -12.28
C GLY A 27 21.03 -12.35 -11.74
N SER A 28 20.88 -13.35 -12.61
CA SER A 28 20.60 -14.75 -12.25
C SER A 28 21.69 -15.43 -11.39
N THR A 29 22.80 -14.73 -11.11
CA THR A 29 24.00 -15.23 -10.44
C THR A 29 24.20 -14.72 -9.01
N GLN A 30 23.31 -13.88 -8.46
CA GLN A 30 23.43 -13.48 -7.06
C GLN A 30 22.64 -14.41 -6.11
N PRO A 31 23.26 -14.95 -5.03
CA PRO A 31 22.59 -15.79 -4.03
C PRO A 31 21.37 -15.13 -3.38
N ARG A 32 21.30 -13.79 -3.40
CA ARG A 32 20.14 -12.98 -2.98
C ARG A 32 18.82 -13.31 -3.69
N TYR A 33 18.87 -13.90 -4.90
CA TYR A 33 17.66 -14.28 -5.62
C TYR A 33 16.88 -15.39 -4.89
N ASN A 34 17.56 -16.43 -4.42
CA ASN A 34 16.92 -17.56 -3.73
C ASN A 34 16.45 -17.21 -2.30
N GLU A 35 17.09 -16.22 -1.67
CA GLU A 35 16.76 -15.76 -0.31
C GLU A 35 15.54 -14.81 -0.27
N SER A 36 15.13 -14.25 -1.41
CA SER A 36 14.08 -13.22 -1.47
C SER A 36 12.68 -13.78 -1.78
N PHE A 37 12.48 -15.09 -1.62
CA PHE A 37 11.17 -15.74 -1.76
C PHE A 37 10.49 -15.91 -0.39
N LEU A 38 9.16 -15.85 -0.40
CA LEU A 38 8.31 -16.12 0.74
C LEU A 38 7.66 -17.50 0.57
N TYR A 39 7.93 -18.37 1.53
CA TYR A 39 7.37 -19.72 1.59
C TYR A 39 6.24 -19.81 2.62
N TYR A 40 6.36 -19.09 3.73
CA TYR A 40 5.36 -19.12 4.79
C TYR A 40 4.19 -18.17 4.51
N SER A 41 2.97 -18.69 4.69
CA SER A 41 1.72 -17.94 4.51
C SER A 41 1.63 -16.68 5.39
N ILE A 42 2.20 -16.72 6.60
CA ILE A 42 2.17 -15.58 7.52
C ILE A 42 3.03 -14.41 7.01
N ASP A 43 4.14 -14.70 6.35
CA ASP A 43 5.04 -13.67 5.82
C ASP A 43 4.46 -13.08 4.54
N ILE A 44 3.84 -13.92 3.69
CA ILE A 44 3.04 -13.48 2.54
C ILE A 44 1.99 -12.48 2.99
N TRP A 45 1.29 -12.80 4.09
CA TRP A 45 0.26 -11.94 4.63
C TRP A 45 0.83 -10.58 5.09
N LYS A 46 1.89 -10.60 5.93
CA LYS A 46 2.54 -9.38 6.44
C LYS A 46 3.05 -8.49 5.32
N PHE A 47 3.77 -9.05 4.36
CA PHE A 47 4.33 -8.29 3.24
C PHE A 47 3.24 -7.62 2.40
N THR A 48 2.15 -8.34 2.13
CA THR A 48 1.02 -7.80 1.36
C THR A 48 0.32 -6.68 2.11
N VAL A 49 0.07 -6.86 3.41
CA VAL A 49 -0.53 -5.81 4.26
C VAL A 49 0.35 -4.58 4.31
N TYR A 50 1.67 -4.73 4.53
CA TYR A 50 2.59 -3.59 4.60
C TYR A 50 2.63 -2.80 3.29
N TRP A 51 2.70 -3.47 2.14
CA TRP A 51 2.69 -2.78 0.85
C TRP A 51 1.37 -2.07 0.59
N VAL A 52 0.24 -2.73 0.78
CA VAL A 52 -1.08 -2.11 0.58
C VAL A 52 -1.24 -0.91 1.51
N MET A 53 -0.85 -1.04 2.78
CA MET A 53 -0.91 0.05 3.75
C MET A 53 -0.01 1.22 3.33
N ILE A 54 1.22 0.98 2.88
CA ILE A 54 2.12 2.04 2.38
C ILE A 54 1.52 2.76 1.17
N PHE A 55 0.97 2.04 0.19
CA PHE A 55 0.37 2.65 -0.99
C PHE A 55 -0.89 3.47 -0.66
N PHE A 56 -1.76 2.95 0.19
CA PHE A 56 -2.96 3.66 0.64
C PHE A 56 -2.61 4.87 1.50
N SER A 57 -1.80 4.69 2.54
CA SER A 57 -1.37 5.81 3.40
C SER A 57 -0.60 6.86 2.60
N GLY A 58 0.27 6.46 1.66
CA GLY A 58 0.99 7.37 0.78
C GLY A 58 0.07 8.18 -0.13
N ALA A 59 -0.87 7.52 -0.81
CA ALA A 59 -1.82 8.21 -1.68
C ALA A 59 -2.73 9.19 -0.91
N TYR A 60 -3.28 8.75 0.23
CA TYR A 60 -4.15 9.60 1.05
C TYR A 60 -3.39 10.73 1.72
N PHE A 61 -2.11 10.51 2.08
CA PHE A 61 -1.25 11.57 2.59
C PHE A 61 -1.03 12.66 1.54
N LEU A 62 -0.72 12.29 0.29
CA LEU A 62 -0.55 13.25 -0.81
C LEU A 62 -1.83 14.07 -1.03
N VAL A 63 -3.00 13.44 -0.99
CA VAL A 63 -4.30 14.13 -1.10
C VAL A 63 -4.54 15.03 0.12
N GLY A 64 -4.24 14.57 1.34
CA GLY A 64 -4.36 15.36 2.56
C GLY A 64 -3.47 16.61 2.55
N VAL A 65 -2.23 16.49 2.05
CA VAL A 65 -1.31 17.62 1.85
C VAL A 65 -1.85 18.57 0.78
N ALA A 66 -2.36 18.06 -0.35
CA ALA A 66 -2.96 18.88 -1.39
C ALA A 66 -4.21 19.63 -0.88
N ALA A 67 -5.05 18.99 -0.07
CA ALA A 67 -6.20 19.60 0.59
C ALA A 67 -5.77 20.71 1.55
N PHE A 68 -4.75 20.45 2.37
CA PHE A 68 -4.18 21.45 3.27
C PHE A 68 -3.65 22.66 2.50
N VAL A 69 -2.84 22.45 1.45
CA VAL A 69 -2.26 23.53 0.64
C VAL A 69 -3.36 24.33 -0.07
N SER A 70 -4.34 23.67 -0.67
CA SER A 70 -5.44 24.34 -1.39
C SER A 70 -6.32 25.19 -0.46
N MET A 71 -6.62 24.73 0.75
CA MET A 71 -7.34 25.51 1.76
C MET A 71 -6.53 26.71 2.24
N ASN A 72 -5.23 26.55 2.47
CA ASN A 72 -4.35 27.65 2.86
C ASN A 72 -4.19 28.71 1.75
N LEU A 73 -4.10 28.28 0.48
CA LEU A 73 -4.06 29.18 -0.67
C LEU A 73 -5.39 29.93 -0.87
N ARG A 74 -6.53 29.25 -0.66
CA ARG A 74 -7.85 29.90 -0.64
C ARG A 74 -7.92 30.95 0.46
N ALA A 75 -7.51 30.61 1.68
CA ALA A 75 -7.44 31.55 2.80
C ALA A 75 -6.50 32.74 2.54
N TYR A 76 -5.44 32.54 1.75
CA TYR A 76 -4.54 33.61 1.30
C TYR A 76 -5.19 34.52 0.25
N ARG A 77 -5.95 33.97 -0.70
CA ARG A 77 -6.67 34.75 -1.74
C ARG A 77 -7.87 35.50 -1.16
N GLU A 78 -8.59 34.90 -0.22
CA GLU A 78 -9.77 35.51 0.42
C GLU A 78 -9.44 36.46 1.59
N ARG A 79 -8.22 37.03 1.61
CA ARG A 79 -7.73 38.02 2.59
C ARG A 79 -8.44 39.38 2.56
N LYS A 80 -9.74 39.42 2.25
CA LYS A 80 -10.67 40.48 2.67
C LYS A 80 -11.46 40.13 3.95
N ILE A 81 -11.22 38.96 4.57
CA ILE A 81 -12.00 38.46 5.71
C ILE A 81 -11.20 38.55 7.04
N VAL A 82 -11.84 39.17 8.04
CA VAL A 82 -11.46 39.43 9.44
C VAL A 82 -10.36 38.52 10.03
N PRO A 83 -9.31 39.06 10.69
CA PRO A 83 -8.19 38.29 11.26
C PRO A 83 -8.58 37.20 12.26
N SER A 84 -9.76 37.33 12.90
CA SER A 84 -10.32 36.35 13.83
C SER A 84 -10.60 34.98 13.18
N LYS A 85 -10.96 34.93 11.89
CA LYS A 85 -11.30 33.66 11.21
C LYS A 85 -10.07 32.85 10.75
N LYS A 86 -8.87 33.44 10.75
CA LYS A 86 -7.65 32.81 10.22
C LYS A 86 -7.22 31.58 11.04
N LYS A 87 -7.36 31.63 12.37
CA LYS A 87 -7.08 30.48 13.25
C LYS A 87 -8.03 29.31 12.97
N THR A 88 -9.32 29.59 12.77
CA THR A 88 -10.34 28.57 12.51
C THR A 88 -10.06 27.82 11.20
N VAL A 89 -9.68 28.53 10.13
CA VAL A 89 -9.39 27.90 8.84
C VAL A 89 -8.17 26.98 8.90
N VAL A 90 -7.09 27.39 9.58
CA VAL A 90 -5.90 26.55 9.75
C VAL A 90 -6.22 25.28 10.55
N VAL A 91 -7.00 25.41 11.64
CA VAL A 91 -7.45 24.25 12.43
C VAL A 91 -8.30 23.29 11.57
N GLN A 92 -9.23 23.82 10.78
CA GLN A 92 -10.04 23.01 9.85
C GLN A 92 -9.19 22.29 8.81
N SER A 93 -8.19 22.94 8.21
CA SER A 93 -7.30 22.30 7.24
C SER A 93 -6.48 21.17 7.84
N VAL A 94 -6.02 21.30 9.08
CA VAL A 94 -5.31 20.22 9.79
C VAL A 94 -6.24 19.05 10.08
N ILE A 95 -7.47 19.31 10.55
CA ILE A 95 -8.47 18.26 10.82
C ILE A 95 -8.75 17.45 9.55
N VAL A 96 -8.93 18.13 8.41
CA VAL A 96 -9.15 17.47 7.12
C VAL A 96 -7.94 16.62 6.71
N ALA A 97 -6.72 17.15 6.81
CA ALA A 97 -5.52 16.38 6.45
C ALA A 97 -5.35 15.12 7.33
N VAL A 98 -5.62 15.25 8.63
CA VAL A 98 -5.55 14.13 9.58
C VAL A 98 -6.65 13.10 9.31
N SER A 99 -7.87 13.54 8.96
CA SER A 99 -8.95 12.60 8.63
C SER A 99 -8.63 11.76 7.39
N TYR A 100 -8.03 12.35 6.35
CA TYR A 100 -7.56 11.60 5.19
C TYR A 100 -6.52 10.53 5.56
N LEU A 101 -5.59 10.84 6.45
CA LEU A 101 -4.61 9.85 6.92
C LEU A 101 -5.26 8.68 7.66
N ILE A 102 -6.21 8.95 8.55
CA ILE A 102 -6.92 7.91 9.31
C ILE A 102 -7.75 7.02 8.37
N VAL A 103 -8.46 7.63 7.43
CA VAL A 103 -9.26 6.91 6.44
C VAL A 103 -8.36 6.06 5.53
N GLY A 104 -7.26 6.62 5.03
CA GLY A 104 -6.32 5.87 4.19
C GLY A 104 -5.67 4.69 4.92
N ALA A 105 -5.23 4.89 6.17
CA ALA A 105 -4.63 3.82 6.97
C ALA A 105 -5.63 2.70 7.30
N SER A 106 -6.86 3.05 7.69
CA SER A 106 -7.90 2.06 8.00
C SER A 106 -8.32 1.27 6.75
N GLN A 107 -8.62 1.95 5.63
CA GLN A 107 -8.97 1.30 4.38
C GLN A 107 -7.82 0.44 3.84
N GLY A 108 -6.58 0.94 3.90
CA GLY A 108 -5.38 0.19 3.49
C GLY A 108 -5.18 -1.07 4.32
N PHE A 109 -5.40 -1.02 5.64
CA PHE A 109 -5.30 -2.19 6.50
C PHE A 109 -6.41 -3.22 6.21
N LEU A 110 -7.66 -2.78 6.12
CA LEU A 110 -8.82 -3.64 5.84
C LEU A 110 -8.70 -4.32 4.47
N SER A 111 -8.46 -3.54 3.42
CA SER A 111 -8.28 -4.05 2.06
C SER A 111 -7.05 -4.95 1.98
N GLY A 112 -5.93 -4.51 2.57
CA GLY A 112 -4.70 -5.27 2.62
C GLY A 112 -4.88 -6.61 3.31
N ALA A 113 -5.54 -6.66 4.47
CA ALA A 113 -5.73 -7.89 5.24
C ALA A 113 -6.57 -8.92 4.50
N ILE A 114 -7.67 -8.50 3.86
CA ILE A 114 -8.55 -9.39 3.07
C ILE A 114 -7.76 -10.00 1.92
N ILE A 115 -7.06 -9.17 1.16
CA ILE A 115 -6.38 -9.65 -0.03
C ILE A 115 -5.14 -10.49 0.33
N ALA A 116 -4.42 -10.09 1.37
CA ALA A 116 -3.29 -10.84 1.91
C ALA A 116 -3.69 -12.28 2.32
N LEU A 117 -4.87 -12.46 2.93
CA LEU A 117 -5.40 -13.79 3.25
C LEU A 117 -5.70 -14.60 1.99
N LEU A 118 -6.29 -13.96 0.98
CA LEU A 118 -6.62 -14.60 -0.30
C LEU A 118 -5.35 -15.03 -1.06
N LEU A 119 -4.33 -14.17 -1.16
CA LEU A 119 -3.03 -14.53 -1.75
C LEU A 119 -2.35 -15.65 -0.97
N ALA A 120 -2.33 -15.59 0.36
CA ALA A 120 -1.74 -16.64 1.18
C ALA A 120 -2.42 -18.00 0.94
N ALA A 121 -3.74 -18.04 0.80
CA ALA A 121 -4.49 -19.25 0.50
C ALA A 121 -4.20 -19.79 -0.91
N ILE A 122 -4.17 -18.93 -1.93
CA ILE A 122 -3.92 -19.32 -3.32
C ILE A 122 -2.51 -19.89 -3.48
N TYR A 123 -1.49 -19.22 -2.93
CA TYR A 123 -0.10 -19.68 -3.04
C TYR A 123 0.13 -20.99 -2.29
N ARG A 124 -0.54 -21.17 -1.15
CA ARG A 124 -0.51 -22.43 -0.41
C ARG A 124 -1.21 -23.56 -1.19
N ALA A 125 -2.36 -23.29 -1.79
CA ALA A 125 -3.10 -24.28 -2.58
C ALA A 125 -2.34 -24.68 -3.86
N GLY A 126 -1.63 -23.74 -4.49
CA GLY A 126 -0.80 -23.98 -5.66
C GLY A 126 0.57 -24.59 -5.38
N ALA A 127 0.94 -24.79 -4.10
CA ALA A 127 2.29 -25.16 -3.68
C ALA A 127 3.38 -24.24 -4.28
N LEU A 128 3.07 -22.94 -4.48
CA LEU A 128 3.95 -21.98 -5.15
C LEU A 128 4.73 -21.14 -4.12
N ALA A 129 6.02 -20.95 -4.36
CA ALA A 129 6.79 -19.92 -3.66
C ALA A 129 6.45 -18.52 -4.22
N MET A 130 6.29 -17.54 -3.33
CA MET A 130 5.92 -16.18 -3.70
C MET A 130 7.15 -15.26 -3.74
N SER A 131 7.35 -14.49 -4.80
CA SER A 131 8.38 -13.44 -4.81
C SER A 131 7.93 -12.19 -4.06
N THR A 132 8.87 -11.46 -3.46
CA THR A 132 8.61 -10.17 -2.77
C THR A 132 8.03 -9.07 -3.67
N TRP A 133 8.12 -9.24 -4.99
CA TRP A 133 7.51 -8.35 -5.97
C TRP A 133 5.99 -8.51 -6.09
N ILE A 134 5.46 -9.70 -5.84
CA ILE A 134 4.02 -9.95 -5.98
C ILE A 134 3.22 -9.11 -4.96
N PRO A 135 3.58 -9.08 -3.66
CA PRO A 135 2.94 -8.19 -2.69
C PRO A 135 3.01 -6.70 -3.09
N PHE A 136 4.15 -6.26 -3.64
CA PHE A 136 4.36 -4.89 -4.11
C PHE A 136 3.42 -4.53 -5.27
N CYS A 137 3.42 -5.33 -6.33
CA CYS A 137 2.56 -5.12 -7.49
C CYS A 137 1.08 -5.16 -7.11
N TRP A 138 0.73 -6.04 -6.16
CA TRP A 138 -0.64 -6.12 -5.67
C TRP A 138 -1.06 -4.87 -4.90
N GLY A 139 -0.19 -4.31 -4.04
CA GLY A 139 -0.44 -3.04 -3.37
C GLY A 139 -0.67 -1.90 -4.35
N MET A 140 0.14 -1.83 -5.41
CA MET A 140 -0.01 -0.84 -6.49
C MET A 140 -1.33 -1.04 -7.27
N ALA A 141 -1.67 -2.27 -7.65
CA ALA A 141 -2.92 -2.57 -8.33
C ALA A 141 -4.14 -2.22 -7.46
N SER A 142 -4.07 -2.48 -6.15
CA SER A 142 -5.16 -2.22 -5.20
C SER A 142 -5.47 -0.72 -5.11
N ILE A 143 -4.45 0.14 -5.00
CA ILE A 143 -4.68 1.59 -4.92
C ILE A 143 -5.17 2.16 -6.26
N LEU A 144 -4.65 1.67 -7.38
CA LEU A 144 -5.11 2.07 -8.72
C LEU A 144 -6.58 1.68 -8.94
N TYR A 145 -6.95 0.45 -8.55
CA TYR A 145 -8.34 -0.01 -8.60
C TYR A 145 -9.25 0.87 -7.74
N HIS A 146 -8.82 1.20 -6.52
CA HIS A 146 -9.57 2.06 -5.61
C HIS A 146 -9.80 3.46 -6.22
N ILE A 147 -8.79 4.04 -6.87
CA ILE A 147 -8.89 5.33 -7.56
C ILE A 147 -9.88 5.23 -8.73
N CYS A 148 -9.74 4.24 -9.61
CA CYS A 148 -10.63 4.05 -10.76
C CYS A 148 -12.09 3.83 -10.34
N SER A 149 -12.31 3.03 -9.29
CA SER A 149 -13.65 2.76 -8.75
C SER A 149 -14.31 4.04 -8.21
N SER A 150 -13.54 4.91 -7.54
CA SER A 150 -14.04 6.19 -7.03
C SER A 150 -14.57 7.11 -8.14
N TYR A 151 -13.95 7.11 -9.32
CA TYR A 151 -14.43 7.90 -10.45
C TYR A 151 -15.75 7.38 -11.00
N SER A 152 -15.93 6.06 -11.07
CA SER A 152 -17.17 5.44 -11.57
C SER A 152 -18.39 5.74 -10.68
N THR A 153 -18.22 5.74 -9.36
CA THR A 153 -19.31 6.14 -8.44
C THR A 153 -19.62 7.62 -8.56
N SER A 154 -18.60 8.46 -8.77
CA SER A 154 -18.79 9.91 -8.94
C SER A 154 -19.54 10.24 -10.24
N SER A 155 -19.25 9.53 -11.33
CA SER A 155 -19.94 9.74 -12.62
C SER A 155 -21.41 9.32 -12.63
N LEU A 156 -21.83 8.45 -11.69
CA LEU A 156 -23.23 8.03 -11.56
C LEU A 156 -24.10 9.04 -10.80
N LEU A 157 -23.49 9.97 -10.05
CA LEU A 157 -24.18 10.95 -9.21
C LEU A 157 -24.29 12.34 -9.87
N ILE A 158 -23.65 12.53 -11.02
CA ILE A 158 -23.70 13.76 -11.84
C ILE A 158 -24.61 13.47 -13.03
#